data_AF-A0A1G3YCX1-F1
#
_entry.id   AF-A0A1G3YCX1-F1
#
_cell.length_a   1.000
_cell.length_b   1.000
_cell.length_c   1.000
_cell.angle_alpha   90.00
_cell.angle_beta   90.00
_cell.angle_gamma   90.00
#
_symmetry.space_group_name_H-M   'P 1'
#
loop_
_entity.id
_entity.type
_entity.pdbx_description
1 polymer ?
#
loop_
_entity_poly.entity_id
_entity_poly.type
_entity_poly.pdbx_seq_one_letter_code
_entity_poly.pdbx_strand_id
1 'polypeptide(L)'
;MAHAANIESLLIGEIGLLSGGLGSSAEQSGGGYLSAYTDFGPLGSASFVSQGSTDGAILMGTAQGPGDFSAGFLWQGSTAYATTLNGAPSGSIAHGTMSLDLSGFTGEWNGISFSASPDSGTLATAVSHIGNGVYFYTADWTHLVTASDDVPALYYGITFGLHLEGIAVTNLAAPVPEAETYAMMLAGLGLVGLVAHRRRTRT
;
A
#
# COMPACT_ATOMS: atom_id res chain seq x y z
N MET A 1 -17.50 10.86 -17.67
CA MET A 1 -16.14 10.30 -17.57
C MET A 1 -15.86 10.14 -16.09
N ALA A 2 -15.67 8.91 -15.60
CA ALA A 2 -15.30 8.70 -14.20
C ALA A 2 -13.83 9.11 -14.03
N HIS A 3 -13.54 9.95 -13.04
CA HIS A 3 -12.17 10.37 -12.73
C HIS A 3 -11.43 9.20 -12.05
N ALA A 4 -10.12 9.06 -12.29
CA ALA A 4 -9.30 8.09 -11.58
C ALA A 4 -9.32 8.40 -10.07
N ALA A 5 -9.55 7.40 -9.24
CA ALA A 5 -9.52 7.59 -7.78
C ALA A 5 -8.11 7.26 -7.27
N ASN A 6 -7.49 8.20 -6.57
CA ASN A 6 -6.15 8.00 -6.02
C ASN A 6 -6.22 6.97 -4.90
N ILE A 7 -5.24 6.07 -4.84
CA ILE A 7 -5.14 5.12 -3.73
C ILE A 7 -4.57 5.88 -2.53
N GLU A 8 -5.26 5.81 -1.39
CA GLU A 8 -4.87 6.42 -0.12
C GLU A 8 -4.04 5.43 0.71
N SER A 9 -4.39 4.15 0.67
CA SER A 9 -3.66 3.09 1.37
C SER A 9 -3.76 1.74 0.66
N LEU A 10 -2.71 0.93 0.82
CA LEU A 10 -2.66 -0.47 0.40
C LEU A 10 -2.42 -1.34 1.64
N LEU A 11 -3.49 -1.85 2.24
CA LEU A 11 -3.38 -2.87 3.28
C LEU A 11 -2.66 -4.08 2.70
N ILE A 12 -1.65 -4.58 3.40
CA ILE A 12 -0.95 -5.81 3.01
C ILE A 12 -1.52 -6.96 3.84
N GLY A 13 -2.14 -7.94 3.18
CA GLY A 13 -2.70 -9.10 3.87
C GLY A 13 -3.33 -10.11 2.92
N GLU A 14 -3.42 -11.37 3.37
CA GLU A 14 -4.00 -12.45 2.57
C GLU A 14 -5.48 -12.16 2.25
N ILE A 15 -5.82 -12.17 0.96
CA ILE A 15 -7.20 -11.94 0.48
C ILE A 15 -8.00 -13.24 0.29
N GLY A 16 -7.31 -14.38 0.25
CA GLY A 16 -7.89 -15.73 0.24
C GLY A 16 -8.97 -15.94 -0.81
N LEU A 17 -9.95 -16.81 -0.50
CA LEU A 17 -11.11 -17.08 -1.35
C LEU A 17 -12.10 -15.89 -1.44
N LEU A 18 -12.00 -14.91 -0.53
CA LEU A 18 -12.89 -13.75 -0.48
C LEU A 18 -12.67 -12.81 -1.67
N SER A 19 -11.50 -12.89 -2.31
CA SER A 19 -11.13 -12.06 -3.46
C SER A 19 -11.94 -12.33 -4.73
N GLY A 20 -12.73 -13.41 -4.75
CA GLY A 20 -13.49 -13.83 -5.93
C GLY A 20 -12.62 -14.41 -7.05
N GLY A 21 -11.43 -14.90 -6.71
CA GLY A 21 -10.53 -15.58 -7.66
C GLY A 21 -9.31 -14.78 -8.10
N LEU A 22 -9.05 -13.60 -7.50
CA LEU A 22 -7.70 -13.03 -7.53
C LEU A 22 -6.83 -13.95 -6.68
N GLY A 23 -5.91 -14.68 -7.32
CA GLY A 23 -5.17 -15.77 -6.68
C GLY A 23 -4.55 -15.33 -5.35
N SER A 24 -4.78 -16.11 -4.29
CA SER A 24 -4.08 -15.94 -3.03
C SER A 24 -2.68 -16.50 -3.15
N SER A 25 -1.65 -15.76 -2.73
CA SER A 25 -0.31 -16.33 -2.60
C SER A 25 -0.26 -17.24 -1.37
N ALA A 26 -0.72 -18.49 -1.52
CA ALA A 26 -0.74 -19.49 -0.44
C ALA A 26 0.67 -19.87 0.08
N GLU A 27 1.72 -19.17 -0.33
CA GLU A 27 3.10 -19.49 0.01
C GLU A 27 3.48 -18.97 1.41
N GLN A 28 3.02 -17.78 1.87
CA GLN A 28 3.37 -17.24 3.20
C GLN A 28 2.33 -16.27 3.81
N SER A 29 2.21 -16.26 5.13
CA SER A 29 1.14 -15.60 5.94
C SER A 29 1.17 -14.06 6.01
N GLY A 30 1.73 -13.36 5.03
CA GLY A 30 2.00 -11.91 5.12
C GLY A 30 1.36 -11.01 4.08
N GLY A 31 0.80 -11.53 2.98
CA GLY A 31 0.28 -10.71 1.87
C GLY A 31 1.35 -9.95 1.06
N GLY A 32 2.47 -9.56 1.67
CA GLY A 32 3.66 -9.09 0.98
C GLY A 32 4.69 -10.22 0.95
N TYR A 33 5.32 -10.43 -0.20
CA TYR A 33 6.34 -11.44 -0.40
C TYR A 33 7.50 -10.89 -1.24
N LEU A 34 8.72 -11.20 -0.82
CA LEU A 34 9.96 -10.91 -1.53
C LEU A 34 10.77 -12.20 -1.65
N SER A 35 11.25 -12.46 -2.84
CA SER A 35 12.19 -13.53 -3.15
C SER A 35 13.41 -12.95 -3.83
N ALA A 36 14.58 -13.54 -3.56
CA ALA A 36 15.83 -13.20 -4.23
C ALA A 36 16.40 -14.47 -4.87
N TYR A 37 16.83 -14.40 -6.12
CA TYR A 37 17.41 -15.51 -6.86
C TYR A 37 18.48 -15.05 -7.84
N THR A 38 19.30 -16.00 -8.28
CA THR A 38 20.30 -15.82 -9.34
C THR A 38 20.09 -16.91 -10.40
N ASP A 39 20.85 -16.87 -11.49
CA ASP A 39 20.90 -17.97 -12.47
C ASP A 39 21.30 -19.33 -11.86
N PHE A 40 21.90 -19.32 -10.66
CA PHE A 40 22.30 -20.53 -9.93
C PHE A 40 21.24 -21.03 -8.94
N GLY A 41 20.13 -20.32 -8.77
CA GLY A 41 19.02 -20.70 -7.89
C GLY A 41 18.64 -19.65 -6.84
N PRO A 42 17.71 -20.00 -5.94
CA PRO A 42 17.18 -19.08 -4.93
C PRO A 42 18.24 -18.75 -3.87
N LEU A 43 18.30 -17.48 -3.49
CA LEU A 43 19.10 -16.97 -2.38
C LEU A 43 18.30 -16.92 -1.07
N GLY A 44 16.98 -16.75 -1.18
CA GLY A 44 16.07 -16.72 -0.04
C GLY A 44 14.74 -16.04 -0.37
N SER A 45 13.81 -16.12 0.56
CA SER A 45 12.55 -15.39 0.48
C SER A 45 11.98 -15.08 1.86
N ALA A 46 11.04 -14.15 1.90
CA ALA A 46 10.30 -13.81 3.10
C ALA A 46 9.00 -13.10 2.78
N SER A 47 8.13 -13.08 3.79
CA SER A 47 6.92 -12.30 3.81
C SER A 47 7.08 -11.07 4.70
N PHE A 48 6.33 -10.03 4.37
CA PHE A 48 6.30 -8.78 5.12
C PHE A 48 4.89 -8.18 5.10
N VAL A 49 4.55 -7.43 6.15
CA VAL A 49 3.43 -6.48 6.16
C VAL A 49 3.99 -5.10 6.46
N SER A 50 3.26 -4.01 6.16
CA SER A 50 3.68 -2.70 6.65
C SER A 50 3.47 -2.64 8.18
N GLN A 51 4.31 -1.89 8.89
CA GLN A 51 4.17 -1.51 10.30
C GLN A 51 4.16 0.00 10.51
N GLY A 52 4.42 0.79 9.47
CA GLY A 52 4.36 2.25 9.49
C GLY A 52 2.94 2.80 9.64
N SER A 53 1.93 1.93 9.64
CA SER A 53 0.51 2.26 9.82
C SER A 53 -0.13 1.34 10.85
N THR A 54 -1.19 1.82 11.52
CA THR A 54 -1.89 1.07 12.56
C THR A 54 -2.57 -0.20 12.04
N ASP A 55 -2.85 -0.25 10.74
CA ASP A 55 -3.52 -1.35 10.03
C ASP A 55 -2.56 -2.21 9.21
N GLY A 56 -1.28 -1.85 9.14
CA GLY A 56 -0.27 -2.57 8.35
C GLY A 56 -0.39 -2.36 6.85
N ALA A 57 -0.95 -1.23 6.43
CA ALA A 57 -0.96 -0.73 5.06
C ALA A 57 0.32 0.02 4.67
N ILE A 58 0.71 -0.09 3.39
CA ILE A 58 1.60 0.88 2.74
C ILE A 58 0.85 2.22 2.65
N LEU A 59 1.51 3.28 3.10
CA LEU A 59 0.98 4.63 3.09
C LEU A 59 1.27 5.31 1.75
N MET A 60 0.25 5.49 0.92
CA MET A 60 0.43 6.10 -0.40
C MET A 60 0.74 7.60 -0.25
N GLY A 61 1.71 8.09 -1.02
CA GLY A 61 2.22 9.45 -0.94
C GLY A 61 3.16 9.72 0.25
N THR A 62 3.50 8.69 1.05
CA THR A 62 4.43 8.81 2.17
C THR A 62 5.60 7.82 2.04
N ALA A 63 6.84 8.31 2.13
CA ALA A 63 8.00 7.43 2.19
C ALA A 63 8.09 6.75 3.57
N GLN A 64 8.44 5.46 3.57
CA GLN A 64 8.51 4.59 4.75
C GLN A 64 9.93 4.03 4.87
N GLY A 65 10.52 4.10 6.06
CA GLY A 65 11.89 3.69 6.34
C GLY A 65 12.03 2.29 6.95
N PRO A 66 13.26 1.89 7.34
CA PRO A 66 13.50 0.64 8.06
C PRO A 66 12.69 0.56 9.35
N GLY A 67 11.97 -0.54 9.54
CA GLY A 67 11.07 -0.75 10.69
C GLY A 67 9.62 -0.33 10.45
N ASP A 68 9.34 0.41 9.38
CA ASP A 68 7.97 0.67 8.92
C ASP A 68 7.36 -0.53 8.18
N PHE A 69 8.07 -1.65 8.13
CA PHE A 69 7.60 -2.96 7.65
C PHE A 69 7.97 -4.04 8.68
N SER A 70 7.12 -5.06 8.82
CA SER A 70 7.01 -5.91 10.02
C SER A 70 8.21 -6.79 10.36
N ALA A 71 8.99 -7.18 9.36
CA ALA A 71 10.25 -7.84 9.60
C ALA A 71 11.07 -7.78 8.32
N GLY A 72 12.36 -7.50 8.50
CA GLY A 72 13.30 -7.76 7.43
C GLY A 72 13.55 -9.25 7.25
N PHE A 73 14.00 -9.66 6.06
CA PHE A 73 14.33 -11.04 5.77
C PHE A 73 15.80 -11.35 6.02
N LEU A 74 16.11 -12.59 6.43
CA LEU A 74 17.51 -12.97 6.58
C LEU A 74 18.14 -13.19 5.20
N TRP A 75 19.01 -12.27 4.82
CA TRP A 75 19.86 -12.41 3.64
C TRP A 75 21.30 -12.57 4.09
N GLN A 76 21.94 -13.69 3.72
CA GLN A 76 23.34 -13.98 4.07
C GLN A 76 23.65 -13.81 5.58
N GLY A 77 22.68 -14.17 6.45
CA GLY A 77 22.85 -14.12 7.90
C GLY A 77 22.62 -12.74 8.54
N SER A 78 22.16 -11.73 7.80
CA SER A 78 21.75 -10.43 8.34
C SER A 78 20.36 -10.04 7.84
N THR A 79 19.63 -9.27 8.64
CA THR A 79 18.26 -8.84 8.32
C THR A 79 18.29 -7.72 7.26
N ALA A 80 17.50 -7.88 6.20
CA ALA A 80 17.28 -6.92 5.13
C ALA A 80 15.87 -6.32 5.23
N TYR A 81 15.71 -5.01 5.24
CA TYR A 81 14.43 -4.32 5.47
C TYR A 81 13.86 -3.74 4.18
N ALA A 82 12.58 -3.94 3.91
CA ALA A 82 11.90 -3.20 2.85
C ALA A 82 11.75 -1.71 3.24
N THR A 83 11.89 -0.80 2.28
CA THR A 83 11.65 0.64 2.46
C THR A 83 11.09 1.28 1.18
N THR A 84 10.62 2.52 1.30
CA THR A 84 10.25 3.38 0.17
C THR A 84 10.95 4.75 0.24
N LEU A 85 12.15 4.80 0.85
CA LEU A 85 12.88 6.06 1.07
C LEU A 85 13.34 6.75 -0.22
N ASN A 86 13.49 6.00 -1.32
CA ASN A 86 13.88 6.54 -2.62
C ASN A 86 12.71 7.15 -3.40
N GLY A 87 11.49 7.05 -2.89
CA GLY A 87 10.30 7.61 -3.51
C GLY A 87 9.03 7.10 -2.85
N ALA A 88 8.15 8.03 -2.45
CA ALA A 88 6.88 7.65 -1.88
C ALA A 88 6.04 6.87 -2.91
N PRO A 89 5.46 5.71 -2.53
CA PRO A 89 4.62 4.93 -3.42
C PRO A 89 3.36 5.72 -3.77
N SER A 90 2.89 5.61 -5.00
CA SER A 90 1.65 6.28 -5.42
C SER A 90 0.84 5.41 -6.36
N GLY A 91 -0.42 5.77 -6.62
CA GLY A 91 -1.25 4.98 -7.50
C GLY A 91 -2.69 5.45 -7.59
N SER A 92 -3.41 4.87 -8.53
CA SER A 92 -4.83 5.14 -8.75
C SER A 92 -5.56 3.91 -9.29
N ILE A 93 -6.88 3.90 -9.13
CA ILE A 93 -7.75 2.92 -9.79
C ILE A 93 -8.76 3.68 -10.66
N ALA A 94 -8.83 3.28 -11.94
CA ALA A 94 -9.77 3.81 -12.90
C ALA A 94 -10.33 2.68 -13.75
N HIS A 95 -11.67 2.59 -13.85
CA HIS A 95 -12.35 1.62 -14.71
C HIS A 95 -11.96 0.15 -14.44
N GLY A 96 -11.68 -0.21 -13.18
CA GLY A 96 -11.25 -1.56 -12.81
C GLY A 96 -9.79 -1.88 -13.17
N THR A 97 -9.01 -0.87 -13.54
CA THR A 97 -7.57 -0.98 -13.76
C THR A 97 -6.84 -0.21 -12.66
N MET A 98 -5.89 -0.88 -12.02
CA MET A 98 -4.97 -0.26 -11.06
C MET A 98 -3.72 0.20 -11.79
N SER A 99 -3.18 1.33 -11.34
CA SER A 99 -1.85 1.81 -11.70
C SER A 99 -1.11 2.11 -10.39
N LEU A 100 0.08 1.55 -10.24
CA LEU A 100 0.96 1.79 -9.11
C LEU A 100 2.29 2.34 -9.61
N ASP A 101 2.85 3.27 -8.85
CA ASP A 101 4.23 3.69 -8.92
C ASP A 101 4.91 3.22 -7.62
N LEU A 102 5.79 2.23 -7.80
CA LEU A 102 6.62 1.66 -6.74
C LEU A 102 8.10 1.90 -7.04
N SER A 103 8.42 2.96 -7.81
CA SER A 103 9.80 3.29 -8.21
C SER A 103 10.74 3.55 -7.03
N GLY A 104 10.21 3.95 -5.88
CA GLY A 104 11.00 4.16 -4.66
C GLY A 104 11.18 2.93 -3.78
N PHE A 105 10.63 1.76 -4.15
CA PHE A 105 10.71 0.55 -3.33
C PHE A 105 12.13 -0.02 -3.31
N THR A 106 12.69 -0.23 -2.13
CA THR A 106 14.05 -0.73 -1.94
C THR A 106 14.15 -1.76 -0.81
N GLY A 107 15.26 -2.50 -0.80
CA GLY A 107 15.68 -3.32 0.34
C GLY A 107 16.98 -2.78 0.94
N GLU A 108 16.99 -2.48 2.24
CA GLU A 108 18.16 -2.05 2.99
C GLU A 108 18.81 -3.24 3.69
N TRP A 109 20.07 -3.54 3.38
CA TRP A 109 20.81 -4.64 4.00
C TRP A 109 22.27 -4.27 4.23
N ASN A 110 22.74 -4.39 5.48
CA ASN A 110 24.12 -4.07 5.87
C ASN A 110 24.63 -2.68 5.39
N GLY A 111 23.73 -1.70 5.36
CA GLY A 111 24.03 -0.33 4.91
C GLY A 111 24.08 -0.16 3.38
N ILE A 112 23.66 -1.17 2.62
CA ILE A 112 23.48 -1.12 1.17
C ILE A 112 21.99 -1.06 0.86
N SER A 113 21.60 -0.09 0.04
CA SER A 113 20.25 0.03 -0.51
C SER A 113 20.20 -0.70 -1.85
N PHE A 114 19.37 -1.73 -1.95
CA PHE A 114 19.08 -2.43 -3.19
C PHE A 114 17.79 -1.87 -3.77
N SER A 115 17.82 -1.46 -5.04
CA SER A 115 16.56 -1.20 -5.74
C SER A 115 15.75 -2.49 -5.79
N ALA A 116 14.46 -2.36 -5.50
CA ALA A 116 13.46 -3.40 -5.66
C ALA A 116 12.23 -2.84 -6.40
N SER A 117 12.42 -1.73 -7.13
CA SER A 117 11.41 -1.11 -7.96
C SER A 117 11.01 -2.01 -9.13
N PRO A 118 9.80 -1.91 -9.69
CA PRO A 118 9.46 -2.68 -10.88
C PRO A 118 10.33 -2.31 -12.08
N ASP A 119 10.97 -3.32 -12.68
CA ASP A 119 11.53 -3.17 -14.02
C ASP A 119 10.45 -2.82 -15.05
N SER A 120 10.86 -2.18 -16.14
CA SER A 120 9.94 -1.79 -17.21
C SER A 120 9.16 -2.99 -17.76
N GLY A 121 7.84 -2.97 -17.57
CA GLY A 121 6.93 -3.99 -18.09
C GLY A 121 6.79 -5.24 -17.22
N THR A 122 7.41 -5.29 -16.04
CA THR A 122 7.27 -6.44 -15.12
C THR A 122 6.12 -6.27 -14.12
N LEU A 123 5.72 -5.02 -13.83
CA LEU A 123 4.60 -4.74 -12.94
C LEU A 123 3.26 -5.21 -13.55
N ALA A 124 2.70 -6.26 -12.96
CA ALA A 124 1.37 -6.75 -13.22
C ALA A 124 0.48 -6.45 -12.01
N THR A 125 -0.69 -5.86 -12.24
CA THR A 125 -1.66 -5.57 -11.17
C THR A 125 -3.02 -6.12 -11.51
N ALA A 126 -3.76 -6.60 -10.52
CA ALA A 126 -5.17 -6.97 -10.66
C ALA A 126 -5.99 -6.36 -9.53
N VAL A 127 -7.25 -6.02 -9.81
CA VAL A 127 -8.18 -5.50 -8.79
C VAL A 127 -9.59 -6.07 -8.93
N SER A 128 -10.28 -6.20 -7.81
CA SER A 128 -11.69 -6.58 -7.73
C SER A 128 -12.41 -5.65 -6.78
N HIS A 129 -13.46 -4.99 -7.27
CA HIS A 129 -14.20 -4.01 -6.49
C HIS A 129 -15.09 -4.70 -5.44
N ILE A 130 -14.94 -4.28 -4.18
CA ILE A 130 -15.72 -4.81 -3.05
C ILE A 130 -16.89 -3.87 -2.71
N GLY A 131 -16.68 -2.56 -2.84
CA GLY A 131 -17.68 -1.54 -2.52
C GLY A 131 -17.04 -0.28 -1.95
N ASN A 132 -17.73 0.87 -2.01
CA ASN A 132 -17.31 2.13 -1.37
C ASN A 132 -15.84 2.55 -1.61
N GLY A 133 -15.32 2.34 -2.83
CA GLY A 133 -13.93 2.69 -3.15
C GLY A 133 -12.88 1.74 -2.55
N VAL A 134 -13.32 0.57 -2.07
CA VAL A 134 -12.49 -0.50 -1.53
C VAL A 134 -12.37 -1.63 -2.57
N TYR A 135 -11.15 -2.10 -2.76
CA TYR A 135 -10.81 -3.13 -3.74
C TYR A 135 -9.93 -4.20 -3.10
N PHE A 136 -10.11 -5.45 -3.51
CA PHE A 136 -9.01 -6.42 -3.42
C PHE A 136 -8.00 -6.08 -4.50
N TYR A 137 -6.71 -6.26 -4.22
CA TYR A 137 -5.66 -6.08 -5.21
C TYR A 137 -4.59 -7.17 -5.13
N THR A 138 -3.92 -7.38 -6.25
CA THR A 138 -2.60 -8.01 -6.31
C THR A 138 -1.66 -7.12 -7.13
N ALA A 139 -0.37 -7.14 -6.80
CA ALA A 139 0.70 -6.50 -7.56
C ALA A 139 1.93 -7.41 -7.56
N ASP A 140 2.37 -7.83 -8.73
CA ASP A 140 3.50 -8.72 -8.95
C ASP A 140 4.52 -8.03 -9.84
N TRP A 141 5.81 -8.11 -9.49
CA TRP A 141 6.87 -7.61 -10.35
C TRP A 141 8.22 -8.27 -10.07
N THR A 142 9.17 -7.96 -10.94
CA THR A 142 10.58 -8.33 -10.76
C THR A 142 11.48 -7.12 -10.91
N HIS A 143 12.64 -7.17 -10.25
CA HIS A 143 13.75 -6.24 -10.41
C HIS A 143 15.05 -7.01 -10.61
N LEU A 144 15.75 -6.80 -11.72
CA LEU A 144 17.10 -7.31 -11.93
C LEU A 144 18.13 -6.28 -11.44
N VAL A 145 18.96 -6.67 -10.48
CA VAL A 145 20.07 -5.85 -10.02
C VAL A 145 21.13 -5.74 -11.11
N THR A 146 21.39 -4.51 -11.56
CA THR A 146 22.38 -4.19 -12.58
C THR A 146 23.33 -3.08 -12.13
N ALA A 147 24.22 -2.64 -13.02
CA ALA A 147 25.14 -1.54 -12.76
C ALA A 147 24.44 -0.19 -12.58
N SER A 148 23.17 -0.03 -12.96
CA SER A 148 22.43 1.22 -12.74
C SER A 148 21.90 1.39 -11.32
N ASP A 149 21.93 0.33 -10.50
CA ASP A 149 21.40 0.36 -9.12
C ASP A 149 22.41 0.91 -8.10
N ASP A 150 23.58 1.39 -8.55
CA ASP A 150 24.66 1.94 -7.70
C ASP A 150 25.11 1.02 -6.54
N VAL A 151 24.91 -0.30 -6.68
CA VAL A 151 25.40 -1.32 -5.74
C VAL A 151 26.72 -1.95 -6.20
N PRO A 152 27.51 -2.56 -5.29
CA PRO A 152 28.73 -3.27 -5.66
C PRO A 152 28.50 -4.38 -6.70
N ALA A 153 29.43 -4.53 -7.65
CA ALA A 153 29.30 -5.46 -8.78
C ALA A 153 29.11 -6.94 -8.40
N LEU A 154 29.44 -7.33 -7.17
CA LEU A 154 29.22 -8.69 -6.68
C LEU A 154 27.73 -9.05 -6.57
N TYR A 155 26.83 -8.05 -6.58
CA TYR A 155 25.39 -8.24 -6.49
C TYR A 155 24.68 -8.19 -7.85
N TYR A 156 25.39 -7.92 -8.94
CA TYR A 156 24.77 -7.90 -10.27
C TYR A 156 24.27 -9.28 -10.66
N GLY A 157 23.12 -9.33 -11.33
CA GLY A 157 22.47 -10.59 -11.71
C GLY A 157 21.58 -11.19 -10.63
N ILE A 158 21.49 -10.57 -9.46
CA ILE A 158 20.47 -10.92 -8.47
C ILE A 158 19.13 -10.38 -8.97
N THR A 159 18.11 -11.23 -9.00
CA THR A 159 16.75 -10.83 -9.34
C THR A 159 15.89 -10.91 -8.10
N PHE A 160 15.16 -9.83 -7.82
CA PHE A 160 14.09 -9.82 -6.84
C PHE A 160 12.76 -10.13 -7.51
N GLY A 161 11.99 -11.05 -6.95
CA GLY A 161 10.57 -11.25 -7.28
C GLY A 161 9.72 -10.78 -6.13
N LEU A 162 8.79 -9.88 -6.39
CA LEU A 162 7.96 -9.24 -5.39
C LEU A 162 6.48 -9.48 -5.70
N HIS A 163 5.71 -9.69 -4.64
CA HIS A 163 4.26 -9.83 -4.66
C HIS A 163 3.67 -9.03 -3.50
N LEU A 164 2.59 -8.31 -3.78
CA LEU A 164 1.72 -7.68 -2.78
C LEU A 164 0.28 -8.12 -3.06
N GLU A 165 -0.44 -8.45 -2.01
CA GLU A 165 -1.89 -8.63 -2.04
C GLU A 165 -2.54 -8.01 -0.80
N GLY A 166 -3.80 -7.63 -0.95
CA GLY A 166 -4.57 -7.08 0.16
C GLY A 166 -5.72 -6.19 -0.28
N ILE A 167 -5.94 -5.13 0.49
CA ILE A 167 -7.05 -4.20 0.30
C ILE A 167 -6.52 -2.82 -0.10
N ALA A 168 -6.98 -2.31 -1.24
CA ALA A 168 -6.71 -0.95 -1.69
C ALA A 168 -7.91 -0.06 -1.38
N VAL A 169 -7.66 1.10 -0.79
CA VAL A 169 -8.68 2.11 -0.49
C VAL A 169 -8.40 3.36 -1.33
N THR A 170 -9.40 3.81 -2.09
CA THR A 170 -9.26 4.94 -3.02
C THR A 170 -10.06 6.18 -2.64
N ASN A 171 -10.90 6.06 -1.61
CA ASN A 171 -11.73 7.15 -1.13
C ASN A 171 -12.32 6.77 0.23
N LEU A 172 -11.68 7.17 1.33
CA LEU A 172 -12.43 7.42 2.55
C LEU A 172 -13.14 8.77 2.37
N ALA A 173 -14.17 8.81 1.53
CA ALA A 173 -15.10 9.93 1.58
C ALA A 173 -15.59 9.95 3.03
N ALA A 174 -15.10 10.92 3.82
CA ALA A 174 -15.55 11.11 5.19
C ALA A 174 -17.07 11.05 5.14
N PRO A 175 -17.74 10.21 5.96
CA PRO A 175 -19.17 9.98 5.84
C PRO A 175 -19.86 11.34 5.71
N VAL A 176 -20.34 11.66 4.51
CA VAL A 176 -21.02 12.94 4.32
C VAL A 176 -22.29 12.79 5.13
N PRO A 177 -22.51 13.59 6.19
CA PRO A 177 -23.70 13.45 7.01
C PRO A 177 -24.92 13.48 6.10
N GLU A 178 -25.80 12.50 6.25
CA GLU A 178 -27.03 12.48 5.45
C GLU A 178 -27.79 13.79 5.67
N ALA A 179 -28.62 14.20 4.70
CA ALA A 179 -29.38 15.46 4.77
C ALA A 179 -30.13 15.62 6.10
N GLU A 180 -30.54 14.51 6.69
CA GLU A 180 -31.23 14.41 7.98
C GLU A 180 -30.35 14.86 9.17
N THR A 181 -29.04 14.58 9.13
CA THR A 181 -28.09 15.01 10.17
C THR A 181 -27.89 16.52 10.12
N TYR A 182 -27.83 17.10 8.91
CA TYR A 182 -27.81 18.55 8.72
C TYR A 182 -29.13 19.19 9.17
N ALA A 183 -30.27 18.57 8.88
CA ALA A 183 -31.57 19.03 9.35
C ALA A 183 -31.66 19.04 10.88
N MET A 184 -31.17 17.99 11.55
CA MET A 184 -31.11 17.88 13.01
C MET A 184 -30.19 18.93 13.64
N MET A 185 -29.03 19.19 13.04
CA MET A 185 -28.11 20.24 13.48
C MET A 185 -28.73 21.63 13.32
N LEU A 186 -29.39 21.90 12.19
CA LEU A 186 -30.10 23.15 11.94
C LEU A 186 -31.29 23.33 12.89
N ALA A 187 -32.05 22.27 13.17
CA ALA A 187 -33.12 22.29 14.15
C ALA A 187 -32.59 22.60 15.56
N GLY A 188 -31.47 21.97 15.96
CA GLY A 188 -30.78 22.25 17.22
C GLY A 188 -30.33 23.71 17.34
N LEU A 189 -29.68 24.24 16.30
CA LEU A 189 -29.27 25.65 16.23
C LEU A 189 -30.47 26.60 16.27
N GLY A 190 -31.57 26.28 15.59
CA GLY A 190 -32.81 27.04 15.63
C GLY A 190 -33.41 27.11 17.05
N LEU A 191 -33.39 25.99 17.78
CA LEU A 191 -33.86 25.91 19.16
C LEU A 191 -32.99 26.75 20.12
N VAL A 192 -31.67 26.69 19.96
CA VAL A 192 -30.74 27.52 20.74
C VAL A 192 -30.94 29.00 20.44
N GLY A 193 -31.09 29.37 19.16
CA GLY A 193 -31.39 30.73 18.75
C GLY A 193 -32.70 31.26 19.34
N LEU A 194 -33.76 30.44 19.35
CA LEU A 194 -35.04 30.77 19.96
C LEU A 194 -34.91 31.02 21.48
N VAL A 195 -34.18 30.15 22.19
CA VAL A 195 -33.97 30.30 23.63
C VAL A 195 -33.16 31.57 23.94
N ALA A 196 -32.10 31.84 23.18
CA ALA A 196 -31.29 33.05 23.31
C ALA A 196 -32.13 34.32 23.08
N HIS A 197 -33.00 34.32 22.07
CA HIS A 197 -33.90 35.44 21.79
C HIS A 197 -34.84 35.73 22.96
N ARG A 198 -35.48 34.70 23.52
CA ARG A 198 -36.42 34.86 24.66
C ARG A 198 -35.76 35.43 25.91
N ARG A 199 -34.48 35.12 26.15
CA ARG A 199 -33.71 35.67 27.28
C ARG A 199 -33.44 37.16 27.10
N ARG A 200 -33.13 37.59 25.88
CA ARG A 200 -32.80 38.98 25.55
C ARG A 200 -34.00 39.92 25.66
N THR A 201 -35.22 39.43 25.43
CA THR A 201 -36.46 40.20 25.59
C THR A 201 -36.96 40.33 27.03
N ARG A 202 -36.31 39.66 28.00
CA ARG A 202 -36.68 39.69 29.43
C ARG A 202 -35.73 40.54 30.30
N THR A 203 -34.78 41.21 29.68
CA THR A 203 -33.87 42.22 30.26
C THR A 203 -34.12 43.54 29.57
#